data_AF-A0A9P0L4Y5-F1
#
_entry.id   AF-A0A9P0L4Y5-F1
#
_cell.length_a   1.000
_cell.length_b   1.000
_cell.length_c   1.000
_cell.angle_alpha   90.00
_cell.angle_beta   90.00
_cell.angle_gamma   90.00
#
_symmetry.space_group_name_H-M   'P 1'
#
loop_
_entity.id
_entity.type
_entity.pdbx_description
1 polymer ?
#
loop_
_entity_poly.entity_id
_entity_poly.type
_entity_poly.pdbx_seq_one_letter_code
_entity_poly.pdbx_strand_id
1 'polypeptide(L)'
;MKNRIRNAIRNIPRAEVQAAVLSTHDKFQEFIERDGQADTKMDVDTDLMFECLIYLNAFYFPVFGICETIMTAAKYNSIVDTPDIVQDAAVAFTKLSAELIKMVIYKRFKNVRRKITTAIVVFFTFVTFAALIYQLFLQKPIMSEGAHSGQPRTLTKHAN
;
A
#
# COMPACT_ATOMS: atom_id res chain seq x y z
N MET A 1 -43.74 30.38 41.89
CA MET A 1 -42.92 30.47 40.65
C MET A 1 -43.10 29.25 39.74
N LYS A 2 -42.93 28.01 40.25
CA LYS A 2 -43.10 26.74 39.51
C LYS A 2 -44.44 26.60 38.75
N ASN A 3 -45.54 27.07 39.33
CA ASN A 3 -46.88 26.99 38.71
C ASN A 3 -47.10 27.98 37.56
N ARG A 4 -46.38 29.12 37.54
CA ARG A 4 -46.49 30.10 36.44
C ARG A 4 -45.83 29.60 35.17
N ILE A 5 -44.67 28.93 35.30
CA ILE A 5 -43.95 28.31 34.18
C ILE A 5 -44.77 27.16 33.59
N ARG A 6 -45.41 26.34 34.44
CA ARG A 6 -46.25 25.22 33.98
C ARG A 6 -47.46 25.68 33.17
N ASN A 7 -48.09 26.80 33.54
CA ASN A 7 -49.20 27.36 32.78
C ASN A 7 -48.75 28.02 31.47
N ALA A 8 -47.57 28.65 31.46
CA ALA A 8 -47.00 29.23 30.25
C ALA A 8 -46.69 28.15 29.18
N ILE A 9 -46.13 27.01 29.58
CA ILE A 9 -45.85 25.88 28.67
C ILE A 9 -47.15 25.27 28.11
N ARG A 10 -48.23 25.23 28.92
CA ARG A 10 -49.51 24.64 28.49
C ARG A 10 -50.24 25.47 27.45
N ASN A 11 -50.00 26.78 27.42
CA ASN A 11 -50.64 27.71 26.49
C ASN A 11 -49.86 27.93 25.19
N ILE A 12 -48.75 27.21 24.97
CA ILE A 12 -48.02 27.30 23.69
C ILE A 12 -48.90 26.69 22.60
N PRO A 13 -49.28 27.45 21.55
CA PRO A 13 -50.10 26.95 20.46
C PRO A 13 -49.36 25.82 19.74
N ARG A 14 -49.99 24.64 19.63
CA ARG A 14 -49.38 23.49 18.92
C ARG A 14 -48.98 23.82 17.47
N ALA A 15 -49.67 24.78 16.84
CA ALA A 15 -49.35 25.27 15.50
C ALA A 15 -47.97 25.95 15.43
N GLU A 16 -47.56 26.72 16.44
CA GLU A 16 -46.24 27.36 16.47
C GLU A 16 -45.13 26.32 16.70
N VAL A 17 -45.40 25.31 17.54
CA VAL A 17 -44.46 24.20 17.74
C VAL A 17 -44.29 23.40 16.44
N GLN A 18 -45.38 23.12 15.71
CA GLN A 18 -45.30 22.44 14.42
C GLN A 18 -44.59 23.26 13.35
N ALA A 19 -44.83 24.57 13.28
CA ALA A 19 -44.13 25.47 12.35
C ALA A 19 -42.62 25.53 12.64
N ALA A 20 -42.23 25.57 13.91
CA ALA A 20 -40.82 25.53 14.32
C ALA A 20 -40.17 24.18 13.97
N VAL A 21 -40.88 23.06 14.15
CA VAL A 21 -40.39 21.73 13.79
C VAL A 21 -40.24 21.59 12.26
N LEU A 22 -41.21 22.06 11.48
CA LEU A 22 -41.15 22.06 10.01
C LEU A 22 -40.00 22.93 9.49
N SER A 23 -39.84 24.15 10.02
CA SER A 23 -38.71 25.02 9.67
C SER A 23 -37.36 24.43 10.04
N THR A 24 -37.28 23.69 11.15
CA THR A 24 -36.04 22.99 11.54
C THR A 24 -35.76 21.81 10.61
N HIS A 25 -36.79 21.08 10.20
CA HIS A 25 -36.66 20.00 9.22
C HIS A 25 -36.22 20.52 7.84
N ASP A 26 -36.79 21.63 7.37
CA ASP A 26 -36.40 22.24 6.09
C ASP A 26 -34.94 22.73 6.11
N LYS A 27 -34.50 23.36 7.21
CA LYS A 27 -33.09 23.75 7.38
C LYS A 27 -32.16 22.55 7.47
N PHE A 28 -32.63 21.44 8.04
CA PHE A 28 -31.86 20.20 8.12
C PHE A 28 -31.75 19.52 6.75
N GLN A 29 -32.82 19.57 5.94
CA GLN A 29 -32.79 19.13 4.54
C GLN A 29 -31.88 20.01 3.69
N GLU A 30 -31.92 21.33 3.86
CA GLU A 30 -31.00 22.27 3.19
C GLU A 30 -29.53 22.01 3.58
N PHE A 31 -29.27 21.64 4.85
CA PHE A 31 -27.94 21.25 5.31
C PHE A 31 -27.49 19.92 4.67
N ILE A 32 -28.38 18.93 4.62
CA ILE A 32 -28.11 17.64 3.94
C ILE A 32 -27.88 17.84 2.44
N GLU A 33 -28.63 18.70 1.77
CA GLU A 33 -28.42 19.00 0.34
C GLU A 33 -27.12 19.77 0.09
N ARG A 34 -26.75 20.72 0.97
CA ARG A 34 -25.46 21.42 0.87
C ARG A 34 -24.26 20.49 1.09
N ASP A 35 -24.36 19.55 2.01
CA ASP A 35 -23.29 18.58 2.25
C ASP A 35 -23.30 17.43 1.21
N GLY A 36 -24.48 17.05 0.71
CA GLY A 36 -24.64 16.06 -0.36
C GLY A 36 -24.16 16.53 -1.73
N GLN A 37 -24.15 17.85 -1.99
CA GLN A 37 -23.59 18.42 -3.22
C GLN A 37 -22.07 18.69 -3.11
N ALA A 38 -21.48 18.59 -1.91
CA ALA A 38 -20.03 18.48 -1.74
C ALA A 38 -19.52 17.04 -1.97
N ASP A 39 -20.43 16.05 -2.03
CA ASP A 39 -20.13 14.61 -2.13
C ASP A 39 -20.35 14.03 -3.54
N THR A 40 -20.35 14.89 -4.57
CA THR A 40 -20.06 14.49 -5.97
C THR A 40 -18.65 14.86 -6.39
N LYS A 41 -17.77 15.08 -5.41
CA LYS A 41 -16.33 15.10 -5.60
C LYS A 41 -15.69 13.95 -4.81
N MET A 42 -16.12 12.72 -5.11
CA MET A 42 -15.23 11.57 -5.00
C MET A 42 -14.24 11.56 -6.18
N ASP A 43 -13.72 12.74 -6.58
CA ASP A 43 -12.38 12.86 -7.13
C ASP A 43 -11.47 12.54 -5.94
N VAL A 44 -11.25 11.25 -5.68
CA VAL A 44 -10.06 10.87 -4.94
C VAL A 44 -8.94 11.40 -5.81
N ASP A 45 -8.35 12.54 -5.42
CA ASP A 45 -7.33 13.24 -6.19
C ASP A 45 -6.31 12.19 -6.64
N THR A 46 -6.37 11.79 -7.91
CA THR A 46 -5.60 10.64 -8.42
C THR A 46 -4.11 10.90 -8.23
N ASP A 47 -3.77 12.18 -8.29
CA ASP A 47 -2.50 12.78 -7.95
C ASP A 47 -2.08 12.57 -6.48
N LEU A 48 -3.01 12.68 -5.53
CA LEU A 48 -2.76 12.40 -4.11
C LEU A 48 -2.59 10.89 -3.86
N MET A 49 -3.41 10.05 -4.49
CA MET A 49 -3.24 8.59 -4.39
C MET A 49 -1.90 8.14 -4.96
N PHE A 50 -1.46 8.75 -6.06
CA PHE A 50 -0.17 8.46 -6.67
C PHE A 50 0.99 8.85 -5.76
N GLU A 51 0.90 10.01 -5.08
CA GLU A 51 1.87 10.41 -4.07
C GLU A 51 1.94 9.43 -2.90
N CYS A 52 0.79 8.97 -2.41
CA CYS A 52 0.72 7.94 -1.38
C CYS A 52 1.37 6.63 -1.83
N LEU A 53 1.12 6.18 -3.07
CA LEU A 53 1.72 4.95 -3.63
C LEU A 53 3.25 5.05 -3.71
N ILE A 54 3.79 6.19 -4.13
CA ILE A 54 5.25 6.39 -4.18
C ILE A 54 5.85 6.47 -2.78
N TYR A 55 5.17 7.15 -1.86
CA TYR A 55 5.61 7.26 -0.48
C TYR A 55 5.65 5.88 0.21
N LEU A 56 4.61 5.07 0.00
CA LEU A 56 4.53 3.71 0.53
C LEU A 56 5.65 2.84 -0.06
N ASN A 57 5.87 2.89 -1.37
CA ASN A 57 7.00 2.20 -1.99
C ASN A 57 8.36 2.66 -1.42
N ALA A 58 8.55 3.96 -1.19
CA ALA A 58 9.78 4.49 -0.59
C ALA A 58 9.99 4.03 0.85
N PHE A 59 8.92 3.89 1.63
CA PHE A 59 8.95 3.39 3.00
C PHE A 59 9.34 1.91 3.06
N TYR A 60 8.80 1.07 2.16
CA TYR A 60 9.09 -0.36 2.13
C TYR A 60 10.38 -0.73 1.39
N PHE A 61 10.93 0.17 0.57
CA PHE A 61 12.12 -0.10 -0.22
C PHE A 61 13.35 -0.55 0.60
N PRO A 62 13.72 0.08 1.73
CA PRO A 62 14.85 -0.37 2.53
C PRO A 62 14.66 -1.78 3.09
N VAL A 63 13.46 -2.10 3.57
CA VAL A 63 13.11 -3.43 4.09
C VAL A 63 13.30 -4.47 3.00
N PHE A 64 12.78 -4.17 1.81
CA PHE A 64 12.89 -5.04 0.65
C PHE A 64 14.33 -5.23 0.19
N GLY A 65 15.13 -4.15 0.15
CA GLY A 65 16.55 -4.21 -0.17
C GLY A 65 17.33 -5.09 0.79
N ILE A 66 17.08 -4.97 2.08
CA ILE A 66 17.73 -5.81 3.11
C ILE A 66 17.32 -7.27 2.93
N CYS A 67 16.02 -7.56 2.80
CA CYS A 67 15.52 -8.93 2.65
C CYS A 67 16.10 -9.62 1.41
N GLU A 68 16.10 -8.94 0.26
CA GLU A 68 16.64 -9.48 -1.00
C GLU A 68 18.16 -9.68 -0.93
N THR A 69 18.88 -8.75 -0.29
CA THR A 69 20.34 -8.86 -0.12
C THR A 69 20.68 -10.05 0.78
N ILE A 70 19.97 -10.22 1.91
CA ILE A 70 20.17 -11.36 2.82
C ILE A 70 19.81 -12.67 2.12
N MET A 71 18.69 -12.72 1.38
CA MET A 71 18.28 -13.92 0.65
C MET A 71 19.30 -14.30 -0.42
N THR A 72 19.80 -13.31 -1.18
CA THR A 72 20.83 -13.52 -2.21
C THR A 72 22.14 -14.00 -1.56
N ALA A 73 22.58 -13.35 -0.48
CA ALA A 73 23.79 -13.75 0.26
C ALA A 73 23.67 -15.16 0.86
N ALA A 74 22.49 -15.53 1.37
CA ALA A 74 22.23 -16.87 1.87
C ALA A 74 22.32 -17.93 0.75
N LYS A 75 21.80 -17.61 -0.46
CA LYS A 75 21.94 -18.48 -1.64
C LYS A 75 23.39 -18.66 -2.06
N TYR A 76 24.20 -17.60 -2.03
CA TYR A 76 25.63 -17.68 -2.35
C TYR A 76 26.45 -18.50 -1.34
N ASN A 77 26.05 -18.53 -0.07
CA ASN A 77 26.74 -19.27 0.99
C ASN A 77 26.17 -20.68 1.23
N SER A 78 25.12 -21.09 0.51
CA SER A 78 24.51 -22.41 0.66
C SER A 78 25.42 -23.51 0.13
N ILE A 79 25.48 -24.65 0.84
CA ILE A 79 26.22 -25.86 0.44
C ILE A 79 25.53 -26.57 -0.73
N VAL A 80 24.25 -26.30 -0.95
CA VAL A 80 23.46 -26.86 -2.06
C VAL A 80 23.58 -25.96 -3.27
N ASP A 81 24.13 -26.50 -4.37
CA ASP A 81 24.19 -25.82 -5.67
C ASP A 81 22.79 -25.43 -6.11
N THR A 82 22.54 -24.12 -6.11
CA THR A 82 21.28 -23.57 -6.61
C THR A 82 21.49 -23.22 -8.08
N PRO A 83 20.71 -23.79 -9.02
CA PRO A 83 20.82 -23.40 -10.42
C PRO A 83 20.44 -21.92 -10.58
N ASP A 84 21.10 -21.23 -11.51
CA ASP A 84 20.76 -19.88 -11.97
C ASP A 84 20.87 -18.75 -10.92
N ILE A 85 21.77 -18.87 -9.92
CA ILE A 85 22.01 -17.84 -8.88
C ILE A 85 22.30 -16.46 -9.49
N VAL A 86 23.08 -16.41 -10.58
CA VAL A 86 23.45 -15.14 -11.23
C VAL A 86 22.22 -14.46 -11.84
N GLN A 87 21.31 -15.25 -12.44
CA GLN A 87 20.07 -14.73 -13.02
C GLN A 87 19.12 -14.24 -11.92
N ASP A 88 18.97 -14.99 -10.84
CA ASP A 88 18.19 -14.60 -9.67
C ASP A 88 18.71 -13.28 -9.06
N ALA A 89 20.02 -13.16 -8.88
CA ALA A 89 20.67 -11.95 -8.38
C ALA A 89 20.49 -10.76 -9.35
N ALA A 90 20.58 -10.99 -10.66
CA ALA A 90 20.37 -9.96 -11.66
C ALA A 90 18.92 -9.44 -11.68
N VAL A 91 17.93 -10.33 -11.54
CA VAL A 91 16.52 -9.95 -11.44
C VAL A 91 16.25 -9.16 -10.15
N ALA A 92 16.78 -9.63 -9.01
CA ALA A 92 16.66 -8.94 -7.74
C ALA A 92 17.30 -7.53 -7.80
N PHE A 93 18.49 -7.41 -8.38
CA PHE A 93 19.18 -6.13 -8.54
C PHE A 93 18.45 -5.19 -9.52
N THR A 94 17.92 -5.71 -10.63
CA THR A 94 17.14 -4.93 -11.60
C THR A 94 15.89 -4.36 -10.95
N LYS A 95 15.19 -5.17 -10.15
CA LYS A 95 14.01 -4.76 -9.39
C LYS A 95 14.35 -3.65 -8.38
N LEU A 96 15.43 -3.80 -7.60
CA LEU A 96 15.89 -2.76 -6.66
C LEU A 96 16.28 -1.48 -7.38
N SER A 97 16.98 -1.58 -8.50
CA SER A 97 17.38 -0.42 -9.31
C SER A 97 16.16 0.31 -9.89
N ALA A 98 15.16 -0.44 -10.38
CA ALA A 98 13.92 0.13 -10.91
C ALA A 98 13.12 0.90 -9.84
N GLU A 99 13.02 0.37 -8.62
CA GLU A 99 12.38 1.07 -7.49
C GLU A 99 13.16 2.35 -7.12
N LEU A 100 14.49 2.28 -7.06
CA LEU A 100 15.34 3.44 -6.79
C LEU A 100 15.15 4.54 -7.85
N ILE A 101 15.16 4.16 -9.13
CA ILE A 101 14.98 5.08 -10.26
C ILE A 101 13.59 5.74 -10.20
N LYS A 102 12.52 4.98 -9.90
CA LYS A 102 11.17 5.53 -9.71
C LYS A 102 11.16 6.65 -8.66
N MET A 103 11.76 6.40 -7.50
CA MET A 103 11.81 7.40 -6.42
C MET A 103 12.61 8.64 -6.80
N VAL A 104 13.78 8.47 -7.43
CA VAL A 104 14.63 9.60 -7.85
C VAL A 104 13.94 10.45 -8.91
N ILE A 105 13.37 9.82 -9.94
CA ILE A 105 12.65 10.50 -11.02
C ILE A 105 11.45 11.26 -10.45
N TYR A 106 10.66 10.61 -9.58
CA TYR A 106 9.50 11.24 -8.98
C TYR A 106 9.89 12.46 -8.14
N LYS A 107 10.86 12.31 -7.23
CA LYS A 107 11.29 13.39 -6.34
C LYS A 107 11.88 14.60 -7.09
N ARG A 108 12.59 14.35 -8.21
CA ARG A 108 13.26 15.41 -8.98
C ARG A 108 12.38 16.09 -10.02
N PHE A 109 11.48 15.35 -10.68
CA PHE A 109 10.73 15.85 -11.83
C PHE A 109 9.23 16.04 -11.58
N LYS A 110 8.71 15.75 -10.37
CA LYS A 110 7.28 15.94 -10.06
C LYS A 110 6.77 17.35 -10.33
N ASN A 111 7.58 18.37 -10.06
CA ASN A 111 7.18 19.78 -10.16
C ASN A 111 7.26 20.34 -11.59
N VAL A 112 8.04 19.70 -12.48
CA VAL A 112 8.34 20.26 -13.82
C VAL A 112 7.49 19.59 -14.90
N ARG A 113 7.36 18.26 -14.88
CA ARG A 113 6.65 17.50 -15.93
C ARG A 113 5.84 16.33 -15.35
N ARG A 114 4.88 16.63 -14.47
CA ARG A 114 4.10 15.64 -13.70
C ARG A 114 3.55 14.50 -14.56
N LYS A 115 2.87 14.79 -15.67
CA LYS A 115 2.27 13.76 -16.56
C LYS A 115 3.29 12.76 -17.12
N ILE A 116 4.45 13.24 -17.58
CA ILE A 116 5.50 12.38 -18.15
C ILE A 116 6.17 11.56 -17.04
N THR A 117 6.44 12.19 -15.90
CA THR A 117 6.99 11.53 -14.71
C THR A 117 6.09 10.39 -14.25
N THR A 118 4.77 10.62 -14.16
CA THR A 118 3.78 9.60 -13.80
C THR A 118 3.78 8.45 -14.79
N ALA A 119 3.76 8.72 -16.10
CA ALA A 119 3.80 7.68 -17.13
C ALA A 119 5.06 6.80 -17.05
N ILE A 120 6.23 7.42 -16.84
CA ILE A 120 7.50 6.70 -16.66
C ILE A 120 7.45 5.82 -15.41
N VAL A 121 6.98 6.36 -14.29
CA VAL A 121 6.88 5.60 -13.03
C VAL A 121 5.92 4.42 -13.18
N VAL A 122 4.78 4.61 -13.84
CA VAL A 122 3.84 3.51 -14.14
C VAL A 122 4.50 2.44 -15.00
N PHE A 123 5.27 2.82 -16.02
CA PHE A 123 6.05 1.88 -16.83
C PHE A 123 7.03 1.06 -15.97
N PHE A 124 7.80 1.72 -15.10
CA PHE A 124 8.69 1.01 -14.17
C PHE A 124 7.93 0.11 -13.18
N THR A 125 6.70 0.47 -12.79
CA THR A 125 5.85 -0.38 -11.95
C THR A 125 5.50 -1.70 -12.64
N PHE A 126 5.25 -1.69 -13.96
CA PHE A 126 5.07 -2.92 -14.72
C PHE A 126 6.33 -3.79 -14.75
N VAL A 127 7.52 -3.17 -14.87
CA VAL A 127 8.80 -3.88 -14.81
C VAL A 127 8.99 -4.54 -13.44
N THR A 128 8.71 -3.82 -12.35
CA THR A 128 8.82 -4.39 -10.99
C THR A 128 7.79 -5.47 -10.74
N PHE A 129 6.57 -5.34 -11.28
CA PHE A 129 5.55 -6.37 -11.22
C PHE A 129 5.97 -7.64 -11.98
N ALA A 130 6.55 -7.50 -13.16
CA ALA A 130 7.10 -8.64 -13.91
C ALA A 130 8.23 -9.35 -13.15
N ALA A 131 9.13 -8.60 -12.49
CA ALA A 131 10.18 -9.16 -11.66
C ALA A 131 9.62 -9.92 -10.43
N LEU A 132 8.51 -9.44 -9.85
CA LEU A 132 7.81 -10.16 -8.79
C LEU A 132 7.16 -11.45 -9.29
N ILE A 133 6.54 -11.44 -10.46
CA ILE A 133 6.01 -12.66 -11.09
C ILE A 133 7.13 -13.67 -11.30
N TYR A 134 8.29 -13.23 -11.78
CA TYR A 134 9.46 -14.10 -11.93
C TYR A 134 9.85 -14.74 -10.58
N GLN A 135 9.99 -13.95 -9.52
CA GLN A 135 10.37 -14.47 -8.21
C GLN A 135 9.32 -15.39 -7.56
N LEU A 136 8.03 -15.15 -7.81
CA LEU A 136 6.98 -15.98 -7.21
C LEU A 136 6.76 -17.31 -7.93
N PHE A 137 6.89 -17.34 -9.26
CA PHE A 137 6.52 -18.50 -10.07
C PHE A 137 7.69 -19.24 -10.72
N LEU A 138 8.75 -18.52 -11.10
CA LEU A 138 9.88 -19.10 -11.85
C LEU A 138 11.08 -19.40 -10.96
N GLN A 139 11.23 -18.68 -9.85
CA GLN A 139 12.31 -18.93 -8.90
C GLN A 139 12.06 -20.24 -8.16
N LYS A 140 12.96 -21.21 -8.36
CA LYS A 140 12.87 -22.52 -7.70
C LYS A 140 13.08 -22.35 -6.19
N PRO A 141 12.12 -22.77 -5.34
CA PRO A 141 12.31 -22.73 -3.90
C PRO A 141 13.37 -23.76 -3.47
N ILE A 142 14.26 -23.33 -2.59
CA ILE A 142 15.35 -24.12 -1.99
C ILE A 142 14.84 -25.29 -1.10
N MET A 143 13.52 -25.42 -0.92
CA MET A 143 12.88 -26.38 -0.01
C MET A 143 12.11 -27.49 -0.74
N SER A 144 12.69 -28.07 -1.78
CA SER A 144 12.10 -29.25 -2.42
C SER A 144 13.15 -30.34 -2.65
N GLU A 145 13.79 -30.79 -1.56
CA GLU A 145 14.48 -32.11 -1.53
C GLU A 145 14.94 -32.58 -0.13
N GLY A 146 14.74 -31.81 0.94
CA GLY A 146 15.19 -32.19 2.29
C GLY A 146 14.16 -32.87 3.20
N ALA A 147 12.88 -32.87 2.86
CA ALA A 147 11.82 -33.33 3.78
C ALA A 147 11.56 -34.85 3.74
N HIS A 148 12.23 -35.61 2.86
CA HIS A 148 12.03 -37.07 2.75
C HIS A 148 13.27 -37.95 2.98
N SER A 149 14.48 -37.40 3.12
CA SER A 149 15.66 -38.23 3.43
C SER A 149 15.99 -38.16 4.91
N GLY A 150 15.24 -38.93 5.71
CA GLY A 150 15.67 -39.37 7.04
C GLY A 150 16.86 -40.31 6.93
N GLN A 151 18.01 -39.80 6.50
CA GLN A 151 19.25 -40.57 6.40
C GLN A 151 20.19 -40.13 7.53
N PRO A 152 20.37 -40.97 8.58
CA PRO A 152 21.23 -40.64 9.70
C PRO A 152 22.67 -40.48 9.20
N ARG A 153 23.25 -39.28 9.36
CA ARG A 153 24.68 -39.05 9.15
C ARG A 153 25.46 -39.87 10.17
N THR A 154 25.92 -41.05 9.77
CA THR A 154 26.99 -41.77 10.43
C THR A 154 28.28 -40.95 10.32
N LEU A 155 28.57 -40.20 11.39
CA LEU A 155 29.88 -39.61 11.64
C LEU A 155 30.92 -40.73 11.74
N THR A 156 31.61 -41.00 10.63
CA THR A 156 32.81 -41.84 10.61
C THR A 156 34.03 -40.93 10.49
N LYS A 157 34.82 -40.98 11.56
CA LYS A 157 36.29 -40.93 11.63
C LYS A 157 37.05 -40.08 10.61
N HIS A 158 37.83 -39.13 11.14
CA HIS A 158 39.29 -39.00 10.97
C HIS A 158 39.71 -38.01 12.09
N ALA A 159 40.35 -38.36 13.21
CA ALA A 159 41.57 -39.14 13.42
C ALA A 159 42.58 -38.97 12.28
N ASN A 160 43.30 -37.84 12.32
CA ASN A 160 44.74 -37.79 12.43
C ASN A 160 45.17 -36.44 12.98
#